data_AF-A0ABC8USF0-F1
#
_entry.id   AF-A0ABC8USF0-F1
#
_cell.length_a   1.000
_cell.length_b   1.000
_cell.length_c   1.000
_cell.angle_alpha   90.00
_cell.angle_beta   90.00
_cell.angle_gamma   90.00
#
_symmetry.space_group_name_H-M   'P 1'
#
loop_
_entity.id
_entity.type
_entity.pdbx_description
1 polymer ?
#
loop_
_entity_poly.entity_id
_entity_poly.type
_entity_poly.pdbx_seq_one_letter_code
_entity_poly.pdbx_strand_id
1 'polypeptide(L)' 'MLGKGFLIVLFLVIGVLATTPFAANVTYDHRALVIDGRRRLLISGAIHYPRSTPD' A
#
# COMPACT_ATOMS: atom_id res chain seq x y z
N MET A 1 21.46 26.02 -14.44
CA MET A 1 20.11 26.05 -15.03
C MET A 1 19.66 24.60 -15.22
N LEU A 2 18.67 24.11 -14.47
CA LEU A 2 18.12 22.78 -14.74
C LEU A 2 17.51 22.80 -16.15
N GLY A 3 18.08 22.03 -17.08
CA GLY A 3 17.62 21.97 -18.46
C GLY A 3 16.25 21.31 -18.57
N LYS A 4 15.46 21.65 -19.59
CA LYS A 4 14.14 21.04 -19.86
C LYS A 4 14.18 19.50 -19.88
N GLY A 5 15.28 18.91 -20.36
CA GLY A 5 15.48 17.45 -20.34
C GLY A 5 15.47 16.84 -18.93
N PHE A 6 16.01 17.54 -17.93
CA PHE A 6 15.96 17.09 -16.55
C PHE A 6 14.52 17.05 -16.01
N LEU A 7 13.71 18.05 -16.33
CA LEU A 7 12.30 18.09 -15.92
C LEU A 7 11.48 16.97 -16.55
N ILE A 8 11.75 16.61 -17.81
CA ILE A 8 11.08 15.50 -18.50
C ILE A 8 11.44 14.17 -17.83
N VAL A 9 12.72 13.94 -17.54
CA VAL A 9 13.17 12.72 -16.85
C VAL A 9 12.57 12.64 -15.45
N LEU A 10 12.54 13.76 -14.71
CA LEU A 10 11.93 13.81 -13.38
C LEU A 10 10.43 13.48 -13.44
N PHE A 11 9.71 14.04 -14.40
CA PHE A 11 8.29 13.77 -14.60
C PHE A 11 8.02 12.29 -14.92
N LEU A 12 8.84 11.68 -15.78
CA LEU A 12 8.77 10.25 -16.10
C LEU A 12 9.02 9.37 -14.86
N VAL A 13 10.05 9.68 -14.08
CA VAL A 13 10.38 8.93 -12.85
C VAL A 13 9.23 8.99 -11.85
N ILE A 14 8.64 10.18 -11.65
CA ILE A 14 7.48 10.35 -10.75
C ILE A 14 6.27 9.58 -11.29
N GLY A 15 5.99 9.63 -12.58
CA GLY A 15 4.88 8.90 -13.20
C GLY A 15 5.00 7.38 -13.04
N VAL A 16 6.21 6.84 -13.16
CA VAL A 16 6.47 5.41 -12.91
C VAL A 16 6.25 5.08 -11.44
N LEU A 17 6.84 5.85 -10.52
CA LEU A 17 6.70 5.61 -9.07
C LEU A 17 5.23 5.66 -8.62
N ALA A 18 4.44 6.60 -9.15
CA ALA A 18 3.03 6.78 -8.80
C ALA A 18 2.10 5.66 -9.27
N THR A 19 2.51 4.84 -10.25
CA THR A 19 1.68 3.77 -10.84
C THR A 19 2.07 2.37 -10.38
N THR A 20 3.10 2.25 -9.54
CA THR A 20 3.48 0.95 -8.99
C THR A 20 2.43 0.45 -7.99
N PRO A 21 1.92 -0.78 -8.13
CA PRO A 21 0.96 -1.34 -7.18
C PRO A 21 1.65 -1.51 -5.82
N PHE A 22 1.14 -0.83 -4.81
CA PHE A 22 1.58 -1.00 -3.43
C PHE A 22 0.75 -2.11 -2.77
N ALA A 23 1.40 -3.18 -2.33
CA ALA A 23 0.82 -4.17 -1.45
C ALA A 23 1.42 -4.01 -0.06
N ALA A 24 0.59 -4.14 0.97
CA ALA A 24 1.09 -4.20 2.34
C ALA A 24 1.98 -5.44 2.49
N ASN A 25 3.16 -5.28 3.10
CA ASN A 25 3.97 -6.43 3.46
C ASN A 25 3.41 -7.03 4.76
N VAL A 26 2.87 -8.25 4.67
CA VAL A 26 2.22 -8.94 5.79
C VAL A 26 2.99 -10.21 6.10
N THR A 27 3.55 -10.27 7.31
CA THR A 27 4.20 -11.46 7.87
C THR A 27 3.75 -11.67 9.31
N TYR A 28 4.33 -12.63 10.02
CA TYR A 28 4.05 -12.89 11.42
C TYR A 28 5.31 -13.35 12.16
N ASP A 29 5.31 -13.17 13.46
CA ASP A 29 6.27 -13.79 14.36
C ASP A 29 5.56 -14.49 15.52
N HIS A 30 6.31 -14.89 16.54
CA HIS A 30 5.76 -15.58 17.71
C HIS A 30 4.75 -14.75 18.52
N ARG A 31 4.62 -13.44 18.26
CA ARG A 31 3.82 -12.52 19.07
C ARG A 31 2.66 -11.88 18.32
N ALA A 32 2.85 -11.48 17.06
CA ALA A 32 1.83 -10.73 16.33
C ALA A 32 1.99 -10.82 14.81
N LEU A 33 0.94 -10.37 14.11
CA LEU A 33 1.05 -10.00 12.70
C LEU A 33 1.91 -8.74 12.55
N VAL A 34 2.80 -8.77 11.57
CA VAL A 34 3.69 -7.68 11.20
C VAL A 34 3.17 -7.12 9.88
N ILE A 35 2.63 -5.91 9.92
CA ILE A 35 2.11 -5.19 8.74
C ILE A 35 3.01 -3.97 8.52
N ASP A 36 3.63 -3.90 7.34
CA ASP A 36 4.60 -2.86 6.96
C ASP A 36 5.75 -2.73 7.98
N GLY A 37 6.29 -3.88 8.40
CA GLY A 37 7.41 -3.95 9.34
C GLY A 37 7.05 -3.62 10.80
N ARG A 38 5.77 -3.39 11.12
CA ARG A 38 5.31 -3.06 12.48
C ARG A 38 4.35 -4.13 13.01
N ARG A 39 4.59 -4.59 14.24
CA ARG A 39 3.66 -5.47 14.96
C ARG A 39 2.35 -4.73 15.24
N ARG A 40 1.21 -5.36 14.91
CA ARG A 40 -0.12 -4.79 15.12
C ARG A 40 -0.94 -5.67 16.05
N LEU A 41 -1.65 -5.04 16.98
CA LEU A 41 -2.81 -5.66 17.63
C LEU A 41 -4.01 -5.45 16.70
N LEU A 42 -4.49 -6.51 16.06
CA LEU A 42 -5.64 -6.42 15.17
C LEU A 42 -6.93 -6.61 15.96
N ILE A 43 -7.79 -5.59 15.93
CA ILE A 43 -9.19 -5.71 16.34
C ILE A 43 -9.99 -5.92 15.08
N SER A 44 -10.67 -7.06 14.97
CA SER A 44 -11.42 -7.46 13.77
C SER A 44 -12.90 -7.69 14.08
N GLY A 45 -13.73 -7.56 13.05
CA GLY A 45 -15.15 -7.86 13.08
C GLY A 45 -15.53 -8.76 11.91
N ALA A 46 -16.63 -9.50 12.05
CA ALA A 46 -17.12 -10.39 11.01
C ALA A 46 -18.26 -9.73 10.24
N ILE A 47 -18.12 -9.66 8.92
CA ILE A 47 -19.19 -9.28 7.99
C ILE A 47 -19.35 -10.42 6.99
N HIS A 48 -20.55 -10.98 6.92
CA HIS A 48 -20.86 -12.01 5.94
C HIS A 48 -21.52 -11.35 4.73
N TYR A 49 -20.75 -11.14 3.67
CA TYR A 49 -21.16 -10.38 2.50
C TYR A 49 -22.51 -10.80 1.87
N PRO A 50 -22.93 -12.09 1.84
CA PRO A 50 -24.24 -12.46 1.29
C PRO A 50 -25.44 -11.98 2.12
N ARG A 51 -25.22 -11.56 3.37
CA ARG A 51 -26.27 -11.06 4.28
C ARG A 51 -26.38 -9.54 4.29
N SER A 52 -25.61 -8.84 3.45
CA SER A 52 -25.64 -7.39 3.34
C SER A 52 -25.95 -7.01 1.90
N THR A 53 -26.66 -5.89 1.73
CA THR A 53 -26.80 -5.25 0.41
C THR A 53 -25.50 -4.52 0.07
N PRO A 54 -25.11 -4.42 -1.22
CA PRO A 54 -23.98 -3.59 -1.64
C PRO A 54 -24.20 -2.08 -1.49
N ASP A 55 -25.44 -1.66 -1.22
CA ASP A 55 -25.90 -0.27 -1.13
C ASP A 55 -25.27 0.53 0.02
#